data_AF-A0AB39MBN1-F1
#
_entry.id   AF-A0AB39MBN1-F1
#
_cell.length_a   1.000
_cell.length_b   1.000
_cell.length_c   1.000
_cell.angle_alpha   90.00
_cell.angle_beta   90.00
_cell.angle_gamma   90.00
#
_symmetry.space_group_name_H-M   'P 1'
#
loop_
_entity.id
_entity.type
_entity.pdbx_description
1 polymer ?
#
loop_
_entity_poly.entity_id
_entity_poly.type
_entity_poly.pdbx_seq_one_letter_code
_entity_poly.pdbx_strand_id
1 'polypeptide(L)'
;MNETGTTRETETQGPETGLGAARALARLALLCIAGAVAAVVAGTGHWFILLLGLVGLALAAAGLWWALARRGFARLLGALLAITAPVGVLVLYAVSGLWLVAVIALAAWTAALGCARSALRRLRKPHGMHTRTVRAPRRAVLIMNPKSGGGKVGQYGLVERAEALGARVILLDLDTDPDPVALARQAVAEGADLLGVAGGDGTQALVAGVAAQHGLPFMVVTAGTRNHFAMDLGLDRDDPVSSLEALSDGVELRVDLGDISGRPFVNTASFGTYAHIVQNPDYRDAKAATALDQLPDLLVGEAGATLSARTDDERLEAPQAVLVSNNPYARADPLTGGRRERLDTGALGVIAVRVGGAVQAAELALLGERASGLTTLTSRSVVVESDEEVIPVAVDGEALLLPPPVVCTIRPGALRVRVPRERPGAPYVAPAVDWYRVIRLAFDRPRHHRATPTHDKDQEQSDD
;
A
#
# COMPACT_ATOMS: atom_id res chain seq x y z
N MET A 1 -7.95 36.48 -49.17
CA MET A 1 -6.55 36.38 -48.73
C MET A 1 -6.53 35.33 -47.64
N ASN A 2 -6.10 34.12 -48.01
CA ASN A 2 -5.88 32.99 -47.10
C ASN A 2 -4.65 33.27 -46.25
N GLU A 3 -4.70 32.99 -44.95
CA GLU A 3 -3.53 32.66 -44.12
C GLU A 3 -4.05 32.00 -42.82
N THR A 4 -4.22 30.68 -42.85
CA THR A 4 -3.39 29.68 -42.15
C THR A 4 -3.54 29.69 -40.63
N GLY A 5 -4.53 28.93 -40.17
CA GLY A 5 -4.58 28.40 -38.81
C GLY A 5 -3.55 27.28 -38.65
N THR A 6 -2.57 27.49 -37.78
CA THR A 6 -1.62 26.46 -37.36
C THR A 6 -2.22 25.72 -36.17
N THR A 7 -3.03 24.70 -36.45
CA THR A 7 -3.32 23.65 -35.46
C THR A 7 -2.01 22.95 -35.13
N ARG A 8 -1.46 23.22 -33.95
CA ARG A 8 -0.45 22.35 -33.33
C ARG A 8 -1.13 21.02 -33.04
N GLU A 9 -0.95 20.08 -33.94
CA GLU A 9 -1.17 18.65 -33.68
C GLU A 9 -0.27 18.27 -32.51
N THR A 10 -0.88 18.05 -31.35
CA THR A 10 -0.22 17.38 -30.23
C THR A 10 0.05 15.96 -30.69
N GLU A 11 1.28 15.76 -31.17
CA GLU A 11 1.84 14.48 -31.60
C GLU A 11 1.55 13.43 -30.52
N THR A 12 0.53 12.61 -30.77
CA THR A 12 0.17 11.49 -29.92
C THR A 12 1.26 10.45 -30.12
N GLN A 13 2.32 10.53 -29.30
CA GLN A 13 3.36 9.52 -29.22
C GLN A 13 2.69 8.16 -29.01
N GLY A 14 2.66 7.36 -30.08
CA GLY A 14 1.94 6.10 -30.12
C GLY A 14 2.47 5.07 -29.11
N PRO A 15 1.68 4.02 -28.81
CA PRO A 15 2.06 2.95 -27.87
C PRO A 15 3.39 2.23 -28.23
N GLU A 16 3.87 2.37 -29.46
CA GLU A 16 5.12 1.76 -29.93
C GLU A 16 6.40 2.41 -29.36
N THR A 17 6.39 3.73 -29.10
CA THR A 17 7.58 4.45 -28.60
C THR A 17 7.89 4.08 -27.15
N GLY A 18 6.85 3.90 -26.32
CA GLY A 18 6.96 3.47 -24.93
C GLY A 18 7.49 2.05 -24.79
N LEU A 19 7.06 1.14 -25.68
CA LEU A 19 7.51 -0.25 -25.72
C LEU A 19 8.99 -0.37 -26.13
N GLY A 20 9.43 0.39 -27.13
CA GLY A 20 10.83 0.44 -27.55
C GLY A 20 11.78 0.87 -26.43
N ALA A 21 11.44 1.95 -25.73
CA ALA A 21 12.22 2.44 -24.59
C ALA A 21 12.22 1.44 -23.42
N ALA A 22 11.08 0.78 -23.14
CA ALA A 22 11.01 -0.24 -22.10
C ALA A 22 11.92 -1.45 -22.39
N ARG A 23 11.97 -1.91 -23.65
CA ARG A 23 12.87 -2.99 -24.08
C ARG A 23 14.34 -2.62 -23.95
N ALA A 24 14.72 -1.41 -24.34
CA ALA A 24 16.10 -0.94 -24.22
C ALA A 24 16.56 -0.93 -22.75
N LEU A 25 15.71 -0.45 -21.84
CA LEU A 25 15.98 -0.47 -20.40
C LEU A 25 16.06 -1.89 -19.83
N ALA A 26 15.23 -2.84 -20.28
CA ALA A 26 15.34 -4.23 -19.86
C ALA A 26 16.65 -4.89 -20.32
N ARG A 27 17.09 -4.62 -21.55
CA ARG A 27 18.40 -5.10 -22.04
C ARG A 27 19.55 -4.50 -21.25
N LEU A 28 19.50 -3.20 -20.96
CA LEU A 28 20.48 -2.53 -20.11
C LEU A 28 20.53 -3.14 -18.71
N ALA A 29 19.38 -3.49 -18.12
CA ALA A 29 19.33 -4.18 -16.83
C ALA A 29 20.06 -5.53 -16.85
N LEU A 30 19.86 -6.34 -17.92
CA LEU A 30 20.55 -7.62 -18.08
C LEU A 30 22.06 -7.44 -18.32
N LEU A 31 22.47 -6.43 -19.08
CA LEU A 31 23.88 -6.09 -19.28
C LEU A 31 24.55 -5.69 -17.97
N CYS A 32 23.88 -4.91 -17.13
CA CYS A 32 24.37 -4.56 -15.80
C CYS A 32 24.50 -5.79 -14.89
N ILE A 33 23.56 -6.74 -14.93
CA ILE A 33 23.70 -8.01 -14.20
C ILE A 33 24.90 -8.81 -14.71
N ALA A 34 25.03 -8.96 -16.03
CA ALA A 34 26.15 -9.67 -16.62
C ALA A 34 27.49 -9.01 -16.24
N GLY A 35 27.55 -7.67 -16.21
CA GLY A 35 28.70 -6.92 -15.75
C GLY A 35 29.01 -7.13 -14.26
N ALA A 36 27.99 -7.19 -13.40
CA ALA A 36 28.17 -7.49 -11.98
C ALA A 36 28.73 -8.92 -11.78
N VAL A 37 28.18 -9.91 -12.49
CA VAL A 37 28.66 -11.29 -12.45
C VAL A 37 30.08 -11.37 -12.99
N ALA A 38 30.38 -10.72 -14.13
CA ALA A 38 31.72 -10.69 -14.71
C ALA A 38 32.75 -10.02 -13.78
N ALA A 39 32.38 -8.96 -13.06
CA ALA A 39 33.24 -8.33 -12.07
C ALA A 39 33.57 -9.27 -10.90
N VAL A 40 32.55 -9.99 -10.39
CA VAL A 40 32.74 -10.99 -9.32
C VAL A 40 33.56 -12.18 -9.81
N VAL A 41 33.31 -12.64 -11.04
CA VAL A 41 34.06 -13.75 -11.68
C VAL A 41 35.49 -13.34 -12.00
N ALA A 42 35.77 -12.11 -12.43
CA ALA A 42 37.14 -11.63 -12.61
C ALA A 42 37.91 -11.58 -11.28
N GLY A 43 37.22 -11.53 -10.13
CA GLY A 43 37.78 -11.65 -8.80
C GLY A 43 38.00 -13.08 -8.29
N THR A 44 37.77 -14.13 -9.09
CA THR A 44 37.67 -15.56 -8.69
C THR A 44 38.90 -16.19 -8.04
N GLY A 45 40.02 -15.49 -7.91
CA GLY A 45 41.13 -15.95 -7.05
C GLY A 45 40.74 -16.10 -5.58
N HIS A 46 39.59 -15.55 -5.16
CA HIS A 46 39.21 -15.36 -3.76
C HIS A 46 37.81 -15.87 -3.41
N TRP A 47 37.35 -16.98 -4.00
CA TRP A 47 36.00 -17.54 -3.73
C TRP A 47 35.72 -17.78 -2.24
N PHE A 48 36.76 -18.13 -1.47
CA PHE A 48 36.66 -18.31 -0.02
C PHE A 48 36.31 -17.01 0.72
N ILE A 49 36.80 -15.86 0.25
CA ILE A 49 36.49 -14.53 0.83
C ILE A 49 35.05 -14.13 0.51
N LEU A 50 34.54 -14.48 -0.67
CA LEU A 50 33.14 -14.30 -1.02
C LEU A 50 32.23 -15.13 -0.10
N LEU A 51 32.59 -16.39 0.14
CA LEU A 51 31.89 -17.27 1.08
C LEU A 51 31.93 -16.70 2.51
N LEU A 52 33.10 -16.23 2.97
CA LEU A 52 33.24 -15.58 4.28
C LEU A 52 32.40 -14.31 4.40
N GLY A 53 32.25 -13.57 3.30
CA GLY A 53 31.34 -12.42 3.20
C GLY A 53 29.88 -12.81 3.41
N LEU A 54 29.42 -13.89 2.76
CA LEU A 54 28.07 -14.43 2.95
C LEU A 54 27.84 -14.94 4.38
N VAL A 55 28.82 -15.63 4.96
CA VAL A 55 28.77 -16.07 6.36
C VAL A 55 28.70 -14.86 7.30
N GLY A 56 29.50 -13.81 7.06
CA GLY A 56 29.45 -12.58 7.84
C GLY A 56 28.10 -11.86 7.76
N LEU A 57 27.46 -11.84 6.58
CA LEU A 57 26.09 -11.32 6.44
C LEU A 57 25.06 -12.16 7.20
N ALA A 58 25.17 -13.49 7.15
CA ALA A 58 24.30 -14.39 7.91
C ALA A 58 24.48 -14.20 9.43
N LEU A 59 25.72 -14.05 9.90
CA LEU A 59 26.02 -13.75 11.30
C LEU A 59 25.48 -12.37 11.73
N ALA A 60 25.56 -11.37 10.86
CA ALA A 60 24.99 -10.06 11.12
C ALA A 60 23.46 -10.12 11.29
N ALA A 61 22.78 -10.87 10.42
CA ALA A 61 21.34 -11.08 10.51
C ALA A 61 20.95 -11.85 11.78
N ALA A 62 21.70 -12.90 12.13
CA ALA A 62 21.49 -13.65 13.37
C ALA A 62 21.74 -12.79 14.63
N GLY A 63 22.79 -11.96 14.61
CA GLY A 63 23.10 -11.00 15.67
C GLY A 63 21.98 -9.98 15.84
N LEU A 64 21.48 -9.42 14.73
CA LEU A 64 20.36 -8.48 14.74
C LEU A 64 19.10 -9.13 15.34
N TRP A 65 18.77 -10.36 14.95
CA TRP A 65 17.66 -11.09 15.58
C TRP A 65 17.88 -11.25 17.08
N TRP A 66 19.07 -11.66 17.51
CA TRP A 66 19.34 -11.89 18.93
C TRP A 66 19.24 -10.59 19.75
N ALA A 67 19.62 -9.46 19.15
CA ALA A 67 19.41 -8.14 19.72
C ALA A 67 17.92 -7.79 19.88
N LEU A 68 17.11 -8.09 18.87
CA LEU A 68 15.69 -7.73 18.84
C LEU A 68 14.80 -8.71 19.64
N ALA A 69 15.14 -9.99 19.68
CA ALA A 69 14.32 -11.07 20.24
C ALA A 69 14.67 -11.44 21.68
N ARG A 70 15.79 -10.98 22.23
CA ARG A 70 16.19 -11.25 23.62
C ARG A 70 16.43 -9.97 24.42
N ARG A 71 16.46 -10.12 25.75
CA ARG A 71 16.71 -9.05 26.72
C ARG A 71 18.08 -9.20 27.39
N GLY A 72 18.57 -8.13 28.01
CA GLY A 72 19.78 -8.14 28.84
C GLY A 72 21.07 -8.44 28.06
N PHE A 73 21.95 -9.26 28.64
CA PHE A 73 23.28 -9.53 28.08
C PHE A 73 23.24 -10.20 26.69
N ALA A 74 22.24 -11.04 26.46
CA ALA A 74 21.99 -11.66 25.16
C ALA A 74 21.73 -10.62 24.04
N ARG A 75 21.02 -9.53 24.36
CA ARG A 75 20.77 -8.43 23.42
C ARG A 75 22.07 -7.71 23.04
N LEU A 76 22.95 -7.49 24.03
CA LEU A 76 24.24 -6.84 23.81
C LEU A 76 25.16 -7.70 22.93
N LEU A 77 25.22 -9.00 23.17
CA LEU A 77 25.97 -9.94 22.32
C LEU A 77 25.43 -9.97 20.88
N GLY A 78 24.10 -10.00 20.73
CA GLY A 78 23.46 -9.90 19.42
C GLY A 78 23.82 -8.61 18.69
N ALA A 79 23.72 -7.47 19.38
CA ALA A 79 24.04 -6.16 18.81
C ALA A 79 25.53 -6.06 18.42
N LEU A 80 26.42 -6.58 19.27
CA LEU A 80 27.85 -6.63 18.97
C LEU A 80 28.10 -7.47 17.71
N LEU A 81 27.48 -8.65 17.59
CA LEU A 81 27.60 -9.50 16.42
C LEU A 81 27.04 -8.81 15.15
N ALA A 82 25.91 -8.13 15.26
CA ALA A 82 25.27 -7.38 14.17
C ALA A 82 26.15 -6.24 13.63
N ILE A 83 27.03 -5.66 14.46
CA ILE A 83 27.94 -4.58 14.08
C ILE A 83 29.30 -5.13 13.62
N THR A 84 29.86 -6.06 14.38
CA THR A 84 31.22 -6.60 14.14
C THR A 84 31.29 -7.47 12.89
N ALA A 85 30.24 -8.23 12.57
CA ALA A 85 30.25 -9.08 11.39
C ALA A 85 30.30 -8.28 10.07
N PRO A 86 29.45 -7.25 9.83
CA PRO A 86 29.58 -6.40 8.64
C PRO A 86 30.91 -5.65 8.55
N VAL A 87 31.40 -5.13 9.69
CA VAL A 87 32.71 -4.46 9.75
C VAL A 87 33.83 -5.44 9.37
N GLY A 88 33.79 -6.68 9.89
CA GLY A 88 34.73 -7.73 9.53
C GLY A 88 34.70 -8.07 8.04
N VAL A 89 33.52 -8.15 7.43
CA VAL A 89 33.36 -8.35 5.97
C VAL A 89 33.97 -7.20 5.19
N LEU A 90 33.72 -5.95 5.59
CA LEU A 90 34.30 -4.76 4.93
C LEU A 90 35.82 -4.73 5.03
N VAL A 91 36.39 -5.01 6.21
CA VAL A 91 37.84 -5.09 6.43
C VAL A 91 38.45 -6.21 5.59
N LEU A 92 37.82 -7.39 5.56
CA LEU A 92 38.27 -8.53 4.77
C LEU A 92 38.33 -8.17 3.27
N TYR A 93 37.30 -7.49 2.76
CA TYR A 93 37.24 -7.06 1.35
C TYR A 93 38.27 -5.96 1.04
N ALA A 94 38.53 -5.05 1.99
CA ALA A 94 39.54 -4.01 1.86
C ALA A 94 40.96 -4.60 1.80
N VAL A 95 41.31 -5.47 2.75
CA VAL A 95 42.64 -6.10 2.84
C VAL A 95 42.90 -7.04 1.66
N SER A 96 41.85 -7.70 1.15
CA SER A 96 41.96 -8.61 -0.01
C SER A 96 41.99 -7.88 -1.36
N GLY A 97 41.95 -6.54 -1.39
CA GLY A 97 41.91 -5.76 -2.63
C GLY A 97 40.60 -5.89 -3.43
N LEU A 98 39.55 -6.47 -2.85
CA LEU A 98 38.27 -6.75 -3.49
C LEU A 98 37.25 -5.63 -3.32
N TRP A 99 37.58 -4.57 -2.57
CA TRP A 99 36.67 -3.43 -2.34
C TRP A 99 36.19 -2.79 -3.65
N LEU A 100 37.07 -2.67 -4.65
CA LEU A 100 36.70 -2.09 -5.95
C LEU A 100 35.73 -3.01 -6.70
N VAL A 101 35.94 -4.33 -6.65
CA VAL A 101 35.04 -5.33 -7.22
C VAL A 101 33.66 -5.27 -6.55
N ALA A 102 33.61 -5.13 -5.22
CA ALA A 102 32.37 -5.00 -4.48
C ALA A 102 31.62 -3.70 -4.82
N VAL A 103 32.33 -2.56 -4.93
CA VAL A 103 31.74 -1.27 -5.31
C VAL A 103 31.20 -1.32 -6.74
N ILE A 104 31.96 -1.88 -7.69
CA ILE A 104 31.52 -2.03 -9.09
C ILE A 104 30.32 -2.97 -9.19
N ALA A 105 30.35 -4.12 -8.50
CA ALA A 105 29.23 -5.05 -8.48
C ALA A 105 27.97 -4.43 -7.86
N LEU A 106 28.11 -3.66 -6.78
CA LEU A 106 27.00 -2.95 -6.15
C LEU A 106 26.44 -1.84 -7.05
N ALA A 107 27.31 -1.06 -7.71
CA ALA A 107 26.90 -0.02 -8.66
C ALA A 107 26.20 -0.63 -9.88
N ALA A 108 26.72 -1.72 -10.44
CA ALA A 108 26.10 -2.44 -11.54
C ALA A 108 24.75 -3.05 -11.12
N TRP A 109 24.64 -3.61 -9.91
CA TRP A 109 23.39 -4.14 -9.39
C TRP A 109 22.32 -3.05 -9.17
N THR A 110 22.71 -1.92 -8.57
CA THR A 110 21.78 -0.78 -8.37
C THR A 110 21.31 -0.19 -9.71
N ALA A 111 22.22 -0.06 -10.69
CA ALA A 111 21.87 0.33 -12.05
C ALA A 111 20.92 -0.69 -12.71
N ALA A 112 21.16 -1.99 -12.54
CA ALA A 112 20.28 -3.05 -13.05
C ALA A 112 18.88 -2.94 -12.48
N LEU A 113 18.75 -2.75 -11.15
CA LEU A 113 17.46 -2.56 -10.50
C LEU A 113 16.74 -1.29 -10.98
N GLY A 114 17.47 -0.18 -11.13
CA GLY A 114 16.93 1.08 -11.64
C GLY A 114 16.38 0.94 -13.06
N CYS A 115 17.14 0.29 -13.94
CA CYS A 115 16.75 0.04 -15.33
C CYS A 115 15.56 -0.92 -15.41
N ALA A 116 15.58 -2.03 -14.66
CA ALA A 116 14.49 -3.00 -14.62
C ALA A 116 13.18 -2.37 -14.12
N ARG A 117 13.23 -1.58 -13.04
CA ARG A 117 12.05 -0.86 -12.53
C ARG A 117 11.52 0.15 -13.55
N SER A 118 12.40 0.87 -14.22
CA SER A 118 12.02 1.85 -15.23
C SER A 118 11.42 1.20 -16.48
N ALA A 119 11.95 0.05 -16.90
CA ALA A 119 11.38 -0.75 -17.99
C ALA A 119 9.96 -1.22 -17.67
N LEU A 120 9.74 -1.76 -16.47
CA LEU A 120 8.43 -2.24 -16.03
C LEU A 120 7.41 -1.10 -15.86
N ARG A 121 7.84 0.06 -15.35
CA ARG A 121 7.01 1.28 -15.25
C ARG A 121 6.46 1.72 -16.60
N ARG A 122 7.30 1.70 -17.65
CA ARG A 122 6.91 2.16 -18.99
C ARG A 122 5.93 1.24 -19.71
N LEU A 123 5.80 -0.02 -19.27
CA LEU A 123 4.87 -0.99 -19.85
C LEU A 123 3.45 -0.91 -19.30
N ARG A 124 3.27 -0.37 -18.09
CA ARG A 124 1.96 -0.31 -17.44
C ARG A 124 1.51 1.13 -17.36
N LYS A 125 0.47 1.46 -18.13
CA LYS A 125 -0.44 2.53 -17.72
C LYS A 125 -1.18 2.02 -16.47
N PRO A 126 -1.11 2.71 -15.31
CA PRO A 126 -2.01 2.40 -14.21
C PRO A 126 -3.43 2.47 -14.76
N HIS A 127 -4.16 1.36 -14.72
CA HIS A 127 -5.61 1.43 -14.94
C HIS A 127 -6.18 1.99 -13.66
N GLY A 128 -6.30 3.32 -13.59
CA GLY A 128 -6.97 3.98 -12.48
C GLY A 128 -8.40 3.50 -12.35
N MET A 129 -8.99 3.72 -11.17
CA MET A 129 -10.40 3.44 -10.94
C MET A 129 -11.27 4.20 -11.96
N HIS A 130 -12.35 3.58 -12.42
CA HIS A 130 -13.25 4.20 -13.37
C HIS A 130 -13.90 5.45 -12.77
N THR A 131 -13.76 6.58 -13.46
CA THR A 131 -14.37 7.85 -13.08
C THR A 131 -15.64 8.11 -13.89
N ARG A 132 -16.61 8.76 -13.26
CA ARG A 132 -17.82 9.25 -13.91
C ARG A 132 -18.02 10.73 -13.61
N THR A 133 -18.34 11.51 -14.64
CA THR A 133 -18.72 12.91 -14.46
C THR A 133 -20.07 13.00 -13.76
N VAL A 134 -20.15 13.89 -12.76
CA VAL A 134 -21.33 14.10 -11.92
C VAL A 134 -21.60 15.59 -11.73
N ARG A 135 -22.87 15.96 -11.58
CA ARG A 135 -23.26 17.35 -11.28
C ARG A 135 -22.78 17.75 -9.90
N ALA A 136 -22.51 19.04 -9.68
CA ALA A 136 -22.17 19.57 -8.37
C ALA A 136 -23.28 19.28 -7.33
N PRO A 137 -22.93 18.93 -6.07
CA PRO A 137 -23.89 18.84 -4.99
C PRO A 137 -24.52 20.20 -4.72
N ARG A 138 -25.77 20.21 -4.24
CA ARG A 138 -26.53 21.41 -3.87
C ARG A 138 -26.65 21.56 -2.36
N ARG A 139 -26.52 20.47 -1.61
CA ARG A 139 -26.68 20.39 -0.16
C ARG A 139 -25.58 19.51 0.43
N ALA A 140 -24.33 19.85 0.10
CA ALA A 140 -23.17 19.17 0.66
C ALA A 140 -23.04 19.48 2.16
N VAL A 141 -22.78 18.45 2.97
CA VAL A 141 -22.48 18.61 4.39
C VAL A 141 -21.11 18.00 4.70
N LEU A 142 -20.22 18.81 5.28
CA LEU A 142 -18.89 18.38 5.69
C LEU A 142 -18.77 18.35 7.21
N ILE A 143 -18.42 17.20 7.76
CA ILE A 143 -18.12 17.01 9.17
C ILE A 143 -16.61 17.17 9.37
N MET A 144 -16.18 18.14 10.16
CA MET A 144 -14.76 18.46 10.32
C MET A 144 -14.32 18.33 11.77
N ASN A 145 -13.20 17.63 11.99
CA ASN A 145 -12.55 17.57 13.29
C ASN A 145 -11.45 18.64 13.37
N PRO A 146 -11.62 19.71 14.15
CA PRO A 146 -10.68 20.82 14.20
C PRO A 146 -9.31 20.46 14.79
N LYS A 147 -9.18 19.41 15.62
CA LYS A 147 -7.87 18.98 16.18
C LYS A 147 -7.16 17.92 15.32
N SER A 148 -7.81 17.35 14.31
CA SER A 148 -7.20 16.31 13.49
C SER A 148 -6.02 16.85 12.67
N GLY A 149 -5.04 15.97 12.40
CA GLY A 149 -3.89 16.29 11.54
C GLY A 149 -3.03 17.46 12.00
N GLY A 150 -3.06 17.81 13.30
CA GLY A 150 -2.33 18.96 13.83
C GLY A 150 -3.06 20.30 13.65
N GLY A 151 -4.39 20.30 13.51
CA GLY A 151 -5.17 21.52 13.38
C GLY A 151 -5.35 22.01 11.94
N LYS A 152 -5.18 21.11 10.95
CA LYS A 152 -5.25 21.46 9.51
C LYS A 152 -6.54 22.17 9.12
N VAL A 153 -7.67 21.85 9.77
CA VAL A 153 -8.95 22.53 9.52
C VAL A 153 -8.83 24.04 9.72
N GLY A 154 -8.25 24.47 10.85
CA GLY A 154 -8.03 25.89 11.14
C GLY A 154 -6.87 26.48 10.35
N GLN A 155 -5.74 25.77 10.27
CA GLN A 155 -4.53 26.23 9.57
C GLN A 155 -4.80 26.58 8.10
N TYR A 156 -5.65 25.79 7.43
CA TYR A 156 -5.98 25.98 6.02
C TYR A 156 -7.33 26.70 5.81
N GLY A 157 -7.98 27.18 6.88
CA GLY A 157 -9.30 27.83 6.83
C GLY A 157 -10.30 27.02 6.00
N LEU A 158 -10.44 25.73 6.31
CA LEU A 158 -11.24 24.79 5.52
C LEU A 158 -12.74 25.02 5.69
N VAL A 159 -13.15 25.58 6.83
CA VAL A 159 -14.55 25.90 7.13
C VAL A 159 -15.04 26.98 6.17
N GLU A 160 -14.38 28.13 6.18
CA GLU A 160 -14.78 29.30 5.39
C GLU A 160 -14.70 29.00 3.88
N ARG A 161 -13.70 28.22 3.47
CA ARG A 161 -13.55 27.80 2.07
C ARG A 161 -14.64 26.84 1.62
N ALA A 162 -15.03 25.87 2.47
CA ALA A 162 -16.11 24.95 2.15
C ALA A 162 -17.46 25.67 2.08
N GLU A 163 -17.72 26.59 3.01
CA GLU A 163 -18.93 27.41 3.03
C GLU A 163 -19.02 28.35 1.82
N ALA A 164 -17.91 28.96 1.42
CA ALA A 164 -17.83 29.76 0.19
C ALA A 164 -18.14 28.94 -1.08
N LEU A 165 -17.91 27.63 -1.05
CA LEU A 165 -18.27 26.68 -2.12
C LEU A 165 -19.69 26.11 -1.97
N GLY A 166 -20.48 26.60 -1.00
CA GLY A 166 -21.88 26.24 -0.80
C GLY A 166 -22.10 24.98 0.04
N ALA A 167 -21.08 24.45 0.70
CA ALA A 167 -21.24 23.34 1.64
C ALA A 167 -21.61 23.87 3.04
N ARG A 168 -22.44 23.13 3.76
CA ARG A 168 -22.63 23.34 5.21
C ARG A 168 -21.54 22.60 5.96
N VAL A 169 -20.93 23.25 6.94
CA VAL A 169 -19.90 22.63 7.78
C VAL A 169 -20.45 22.35 9.17
N ILE A 170 -20.14 21.16 9.70
CA ILE A 170 -20.41 20.77 11.09
C ILE A 170 -19.04 20.52 11.75
N LEU A 171 -18.69 21.33 12.73
CA LEU A 171 -17.48 21.12 13.54
C LEU A 171 -17.78 20.10 14.64
N LEU A 172 -16.90 19.10 14.77
CA LEU A 172 -16.94 18.17 15.90
C LEU A 172 -16.41 18.90 17.15
N ASP A 173 -17.29 19.06 18.13
CA ASP A 173 -16.97 19.64 19.43
C ASP A 173 -16.33 18.58 20.32
N LEU A 174 -15.03 18.69 20.55
CA LEU A 174 -14.29 17.67 21.29
C LEU A 174 -14.55 17.67 22.79
N ASP A 175 -15.22 18.71 23.31
CA ASP A 175 -15.61 18.76 24.72
C ASP A 175 -16.89 17.93 24.97
N THR A 176 -17.64 17.61 23.90
CA THR A 176 -18.89 16.83 23.97
C THR A 176 -18.79 15.44 23.33
N ASP A 177 -17.64 15.11 22.73
CA ASP A 177 -17.37 13.86 21.99
C ASP A 177 -18.54 13.40 21.09
N PRO A 178 -18.99 14.24 20.14
CA PRO A 178 -20.18 13.99 19.36
C PRO A 178 -19.95 12.82 18.41
N ASP A 179 -20.92 11.91 18.37
CA ASP A 179 -20.90 10.76 17.47
C ASP A 179 -20.99 11.24 15.99
N PRO A 180 -19.93 11.05 15.18
CA PRO A 180 -19.96 11.45 13.78
C PRO A 180 -21.02 10.68 12.97
N VAL A 181 -21.42 9.48 13.40
CA VAL A 181 -22.49 8.70 12.76
C VAL A 181 -23.83 9.38 12.97
N ALA A 182 -24.14 9.81 14.20
CA ALA A 182 -25.37 10.54 14.52
C ALA A 182 -25.47 11.84 13.72
N LEU A 183 -24.39 12.62 13.67
CA LEU A 183 -24.32 13.87 12.89
C LEU A 183 -24.51 13.62 11.39
N ALA A 184 -23.87 12.59 10.84
CA ALA A 184 -24.05 12.21 9.45
C ALA A 184 -25.50 11.81 9.15
N ARG A 185 -26.13 10.99 10.01
CA ARG A 185 -27.53 10.58 9.84
C ARG A 185 -28.49 11.77 9.94
N GLN A 186 -28.23 12.71 10.84
CA GLN A 186 -29.00 13.94 10.93
C GLN A 186 -28.88 14.77 9.64
N ALA A 187 -27.66 14.95 9.12
CA ALA A 187 -27.44 15.64 7.85
C ALA A 187 -28.20 14.98 6.69
N VAL A 188 -28.24 13.64 6.64
CA VAL A 188 -29.06 12.90 5.66
C VAL A 188 -30.55 13.20 5.85
N ALA A 189 -31.06 13.15 7.09
CA ALA A 189 -32.46 13.44 7.38
C ALA A 189 -32.86 14.88 6.99
N GLU A 190 -31.94 15.82 7.08
CA GLU A 190 -32.09 17.22 6.66
C GLU A 190 -31.93 17.42 5.14
N GLY A 191 -31.68 16.35 4.38
CA GLY A 191 -31.66 16.34 2.93
C GLY A 191 -30.29 16.62 2.30
N ALA A 192 -29.20 16.24 2.96
CA ALA A 192 -27.87 16.28 2.37
C ALA A 192 -27.80 15.41 1.10
N ASP A 193 -27.19 15.93 0.03
CA ASP A 193 -26.95 15.21 -1.22
C ASP A 193 -25.49 14.78 -1.42
N LEU A 194 -24.63 15.14 -0.47
CA LEU A 194 -23.25 14.69 -0.33
C LEU A 194 -22.84 14.78 1.15
N LEU A 195 -22.14 13.77 1.65
CA LEU A 195 -21.48 13.80 2.95
C LEU A 195 -19.96 13.89 2.76
N GLY A 196 -19.27 14.62 3.61
CA GLY A 196 -17.82 14.63 3.60
C GLY A 196 -17.19 14.74 4.98
N VAL A 197 -15.91 14.37 5.06
CA VAL A 197 -15.15 14.40 6.31
C VAL A 197 -13.79 15.07 6.14
N ALA A 198 -13.48 16.00 7.02
CA ALA A 198 -12.12 16.49 7.28
C ALA A 198 -11.67 15.97 8.65
N GLY A 199 -11.03 14.81 8.69
CA GLY A 199 -10.70 14.11 9.93
C GLY A 199 -9.84 12.87 9.69
N GLY A 200 -9.58 12.10 10.75
CA GLY A 200 -8.81 10.86 10.67
C GLY A 200 -9.56 9.73 9.94
N ASP A 201 -8.82 8.68 9.56
CA ASP A 201 -9.35 7.54 8.80
C ASP A 201 -10.53 6.84 9.50
N GLY A 202 -10.52 6.70 10.83
CA GLY A 202 -11.66 6.13 11.57
C GLY A 202 -12.95 6.94 11.44
N THR A 203 -12.88 8.27 11.56
CA THR A 203 -14.04 9.16 11.34
C THR A 203 -14.51 9.09 9.89
N GLN A 204 -13.57 9.04 8.93
CA GLN A 204 -13.90 8.88 7.52
C GLN A 204 -14.66 7.57 7.27
N ALA A 205 -14.24 6.46 7.88
CA ALA A 205 -14.89 5.15 7.73
C ALA A 205 -16.33 5.14 8.24
N LEU A 206 -16.57 5.72 9.41
CA LEU A 206 -17.89 5.80 10.03
C LEU A 206 -18.88 6.59 9.16
N VAL A 207 -18.49 7.79 8.72
CA VAL A 207 -19.35 8.63 7.87
C VAL A 207 -19.50 8.04 6.46
N ALA A 208 -18.46 7.41 5.91
CA ALA A 208 -18.54 6.66 4.67
C ALA A 208 -19.56 5.52 4.76
N GLY A 209 -19.64 4.82 5.88
CA GLY A 209 -20.67 3.82 6.14
C GLY A 209 -22.09 4.38 6.05
N VAL A 210 -22.33 5.55 6.66
CA VAL A 210 -23.63 6.25 6.57
C VAL A 210 -23.91 6.66 5.12
N ALA A 211 -22.94 7.26 4.43
CA ALA A 211 -23.09 7.64 3.02
C ALA A 211 -23.46 6.43 2.14
N ALA A 212 -22.77 5.30 2.32
CA ALA A 212 -23.04 4.06 1.60
C ALA A 212 -24.42 3.48 1.92
N GLN A 213 -24.86 3.50 3.19
CA GLN A 213 -26.19 3.05 3.61
C GLN A 213 -27.32 3.86 2.93
N HIS A 214 -27.10 5.16 2.72
CA HIS A 214 -28.08 6.06 2.11
C HIS A 214 -27.86 6.32 0.60
N GLY A 215 -26.88 5.65 -0.02
CA GLY A 215 -26.58 5.80 -1.45
C GLY A 215 -26.04 7.18 -1.85
N LEU A 216 -25.53 7.97 -0.89
CA LEU A 216 -24.99 9.31 -1.11
C LEU A 216 -23.52 9.26 -1.54
N PRO A 217 -23.06 10.20 -2.38
CA PRO A 217 -21.63 10.39 -2.60
C PRO A 217 -20.96 10.88 -1.31
N PHE A 218 -19.76 10.37 -1.08
CA PHE A 218 -18.88 10.71 0.03
C PHE A 218 -17.67 11.48 -0.47
N MET A 219 -17.20 12.50 0.25
CA MET A 219 -15.92 13.15 -0.03
C MET A 219 -14.99 13.15 1.18
N VAL A 220 -13.69 13.14 0.90
CA VAL A 220 -12.65 13.18 1.93
C VAL A 220 -11.83 14.44 1.75
N VAL A 221 -11.51 15.10 2.87
CA VAL A 221 -10.57 16.22 2.93
C VAL A 221 -9.34 15.75 3.70
N THR A 222 -8.13 15.98 3.18
CA THR A 222 -6.84 15.49 3.71
C THR A 222 -6.37 16.21 5.00
N ALA A 223 -7.27 16.36 5.96
CA ALA A 223 -7.04 17.00 7.26
C ALA A 223 -6.72 16.01 8.41
N GLY A 224 -6.67 14.71 8.15
CA GLY A 224 -6.29 13.69 9.13
C GLY A 224 -4.78 13.52 9.31
N THR A 225 -4.38 12.82 10.37
CA THR A 225 -2.97 12.55 10.68
C THR A 225 -2.33 11.57 9.69
N ARG A 226 -3.02 10.48 9.33
CA ARG A 226 -2.50 9.44 8.43
C ARG A 226 -3.08 9.52 7.02
N ASN A 227 -4.37 9.82 6.87
CA ASN A 227 -5.02 10.04 5.57
C ASN A 227 -4.83 8.87 4.59
N HIS A 228 -4.72 7.64 5.07
CA HIS A 228 -4.42 6.49 4.20
C HIS A 228 -5.48 6.33 3.11
N PHE A 229 -6.76 6.44 3.48
CA PHE A 229 -7.85 6.33 2.50
C PHE A 229 -7.83 7.46 1.48
N ALA A 230 -7.60 8.70 1.93
CA ALA A 230 -7.47 9.86 1.07
C ALA A 230 -6.30 9.73 0.07
N MET A 231 -5.17 9.19 0.51
CA MET A 231 -4.00 8.95 -0.35
C MET A 231 -4.26 7.85 -1.39
N ASP A 232 -4.98 6.80 -1.03
CA ASP A 232 -5.36 5.73 -1.97
C ASP A 232 -6.40 6.22 -3.00
N LEU A 233 -7.19 7.26 -2.67
CA LEU A 233 -8.04 7.98 -3.62
C LEU A 233 -7.24 8.91 -4.57
N GLY A 234 -5.96 9.14 -4.27
CA GLY A 234 -5.07 9.99 -5.04
C GLY A 234 -5.19 11.47 -4.74
N LEU A 235 -5.60 11.82 -3.52
CA LEU A 235 -5.63 13.21 -3.03
C LEU A 235 -4.24 13.66 -2.57
N ASP A 236 -4.03 14.98 -2.56
CA ASP A 236 -2.79 15.57 -2.05
C ASP A 236 -2.82 15.64 -0.52
N ARG A 237 -1.83 15.02 0.13
CA ARG A 237 -1.68 15.04 1.59
C ARG A 237 -1.39 16.43 2.13
N ASP A 238 -0.62 17.19 1.38
CA ASP A 238 0.01 18.43 1.81
C ASP A 238 -0.81 19.65 1.40
N ASP A 239 -1.79 19.46 0.52
CA ASP A 239 -2.80 20.45 0.16
C ASP A 239 -4.24 19.98 0.45
N PRO A 240 -4.75 20.17 1.69
CA PRO A 240 -6.14 19.89 2.03
C PRO A 240 -7.17 20.76 1.31
N VAL A 241 -6.77 21.93 0.81
CA VAL A 241 -7.68 22.85 0.10
C VAL A 241 -8.07 22.27 -1.24
N SER A 242 -7.13 21.63 -1.96
CA SER A 242 -7.41 20.94 -3.23
C SER A 242 -8.55 19.92 -3.13
N SER A 243 -8.75 19.29 -1.97
CA SER A 243 -9.83 18.32 -1.76
C SER A 243 -11.22 18.97 -1.90
N LEU A 244 -11.36 20.26 -1.56
CA LEU A 244 -12.62 21.00 -1.63
C LEU A 244 -13.05 21.31 -3.05
N GLU A 245 -12.13 21.29 -4.03
CA GLU A 245 -12.45 21.48 -5.45
C GLU A 245 -13.45 20.42 -5.96
N ALA A 246 -13.52 19.26 -5.29
CA ALA A 246 -14.53 18.26 -5.59
C ALA A 246 -15.96 18.81 -5.45
N LEU A 247 -16.21 19.82 -4.60
CA LEU A 247 -17.54 20.45 -4.45
C LEU A 247 -17.99 21.14 -5.75
N SER A 248 -17.09 21.70 -6.53
CA SER A 248 -17.39 22.40 -7.78
C SER A 248 -17.11 21.54 -9.03
N ASP A 249 -15.90 21.02 -9.18
CA ASP A 249 -15.47 20.17 -10.30
C ASP A 249 -14.99 18.78 -9.83
N GLY A 250 -15.95 18.00 -9.35
CA GLY A 250 -15.73 16.64 -8.89
C GLY A 250 -16.05 15.57 -9.95
N VAL A 251 -15.30 14.48 -9.90
CA VAL A 251 -15.67 13.20 -10.54
C VAL A 251 -16.03 12.17 -9.47
N GLU A 252 -16.88 11.23 -9.81
CA GLU A 252 -17.30 10.14 -8.94
C GLU A 252 -16.53 8.86 -9.27
N LEU A 253 -16.07 8.19 -8.21
CA LEU A 253 -15.52 6.84 -8.20
C LEU A 253 -16.51 5.92 -7.49
N ARG A 254 -16.52 4.64 -7.85
CA ARG A 254 -17.12 3.60 -7.02
C ARG A 254 -16.01 2.81 -6.37
N VAL A 255 -16.02 2.76 -5.04
CA VAL A 255 -15.05 2.00 -4.26
C VAL A 255 -15.79 0.99 -3.38
N ASP A 256 -15.08 -0.06 -3.05
CA ASP A 256 -15.54 -1.09 -2.13
C ASP A 256 -15.44 -0.57 -0.69
N LEU A 257 -16.29 -1.13 0.16
CA LEU A 257 -16.30 -0.85 1.59
C LEU A 257 -16.13 -2.15 2.35
N GLY A 258 -15.15 -2.20 3.25
CA GLY A 258 -14.99 -3.30 4.18
C GLY A 258 -16.03 -3.22 5.30
N ASP A 259 -16.45 -4.37 5.80
CA ASP A 259 -17.30 -4.50 6.97
C ASP A 259 -16.65 -5.49 7.95
N ILE A 260 -16.59 -5.12 9.23
CA ILE A 260 -16.13 -5.98 10.31
C ILE A 260 -17.20 -5.99 11.40
N SER A 261 -17.87 -7.14 11.57
CA SER A 261 -18.95 -7.31 12.53
C SER A 261 -20.01 -6.18 12.47
N GLY A 262 -20.39 -5.73 11.27
CA GLY A 262 -21.36 -4.66 11.05
C GLY A 262 -20.80 -3.23 11.12
N ARG A 263 -19.48 -3.08 11.35
CA ARG A 263 -18.79 -1.79 11.36
C ARG A 263 -18.06 -1.58 10.04
N PRO A 264 -18.25 -0.45 9.35
CA PRO A 264 -17.52 -0.15 8.12
C PRO A 264 -16.03 0.12 8.41
N PHE A 265 -15.16 -0.30 7.50
CA PHE A 265 -13.76 0.10 7.47
C PHE A 265 -13.31 0.41 6.04
N VAL A 266 -12.48 1.44 5.88
CA VAL A 266 -11.99 1.91 4.59
C VAL A 266 -10.54 1.58 4.34
N ASN A 267 -9.76 1.24 5.36
CA ASN A 267 -8.38 0.79 5.21
C ASN A 267 -8.25 -0.68 5.64
N THR A 268 -8.17 -0.94 6.94
CA THR A 268 -7.66 -2.22 7.44
C THR A 268 -8.15 -2.54 8.84
N ALA A 269 -8.44 -3.82 9.07
CA ALA A 269 -8.59 -4.44 10.37
C ALA A 269 -7.36 -5.30 10.69
N SER A 270 -6.81 -5.16 11.90
CA SER A 270 -5.61 -5.89 12.33
C SER A 270 -5.89 -6.69 13.60
N PHE A 271 -5.33 -7.88 13.66
CA PHE A 271 -5.51 -8.85 14.74
C PHE A 271 -4.15 -9.31 15.29
N GLY A 272 -4.15 -9.77 16.54
CA GLY A 272 -2.97 -10.34 17.20
C GLY A 272 -1.94 -9.27 17.55
N THR A 273 -0.65 -9.65 17.49
CA THR A 273 0.46 -8.81 17.94
C THR A 273 0.48 -7.42 17.28
N TYR A 274 0.06 -7.30 16.01
CA TYR A 274 0.00 -6.01 15.32
C TYR A 274 -1.12 -5.10 15.86
N ALA A 275 -2.24 -5.67 16.30
CA ALA A 275 -3.30 -4.91 16.97
C ALA A 275 -2.75 -4.29 18.27
N HIS A 276 -1.99 -5.06 19.06
CA HIS A 276 -1.35 -4.57 20.28
C HIS A 276 -0.35 -3.42 20.02
N ILE A 277 0.40 -3.46 18.91
CA ILE A 277 1.34 -2.40 18.53
C ILE A 277 0.61 -1.10 18.18
N VAL A 278 -0.49 -1.17 17.41
CA VAL A 278 -1.30 0.00 17.06
C VAL A 278 -2.03 0.57 18.29
N GLN A 279 -2.37 -0.30 19.25
CA GLN A 279 -3.05 0.06 20.49
C GLN A 279 -2.14 0.72 21.53
N ASN A 280 -0.82 0.54 21.45
CA ASN A 280 0.09 1.11 22.45
C ASN A 280 0.38 2.61 22.17
N PRO A 281 -0.09 3.55 23.03
CA PRO A 281 0.22 4.97 22.90
C PRO A 281 1.73 5.23 22.95
N ASP A 282 2.46 4.44 23.74
CA ASP A 282 3.91 4.56 23.86
C ASP A 282 4.60 4.30 22.54
N TYR A 283 4.07 3.45 21.64
CA TYR A 283 4.67 3.20 20.33
C TYR A 283 4.35 4.31 19.32
N ARG A 284 3.22 5.00 19.48
CA ARG A 284 2.82 6.13 18.61
C ARG A 284 3.70 7.37 18.85
N ASP A 285 4.15 7.56 20.09
CA ASP A 285 4.97 8.69 20.52
C ASP A 285 6.41 8.29 20.92
N ALA A 286 6.80 7.02 20.71
CA ALA A 286 8.05 6.46 21.24
C ALA A 286 9.32 7.05 20.63
N LYS A 287 10.22 7.45 21.53
CA LYS A 287 11.67 7.44 21.27
C LYS A 287 12.10 6.00 20.98
N ALA A 288 13.02 5.81 20.02
CA ALA A 288 13.48 4.51 19.52
C ALA A 288 13.80 3.44 20.60
N ALA A 289 14.20 3.86 21.81
CA ALA A 289 14.48 2.98 22.94
C ALA A 289 13.25 2.21 23.47
N THR A 290 12.08 2.85 23.57
CA THR A 290 10.84 2.19 24.07
C THR A 290 10.32 1.18 23.06
N ALA A 291 10.40 1.51 21.77
CA ALA A 291 10.05 0.59 20.68
C ALA A 291 10.95 -0.66 20.69
N LEU A 292 12.27 -0.50 20.88
CA LEU A 292 13.22 -1.61 20.94
C LEU A 292 13.01 -2.55 22.12
N ASP A 293 12.51 -2.05 23.26
CA ASP A 293 12.38 -2.87 24.46
C ASP A 293 11.17 -3.82 24.41
N GLN A 294 10.14 -3.45 23.65
CA GLN A 294 8.93 -4.27 23.47
C GLN A 294 9.01 -5.28 22.32
N LEU A 295 9.97 -5.15 21.40
CA LEU A 295 10.13 -6.06 20.25
C LEU A 295 10.26 -7.56 20.62
N PRO A 296 10.96 -7.99 21.68
CA PRO A 296 11.06 -9.41 22.03
C PRO A 296 9.71 -10.09 22.28
N ASP A 297 8.83 -9.43 23.03
CA ASP A 297 7.54 -10.01 23.42
C ASP A 297 6.62 -10.15 22.19
N LEU A 298 6.78 -9.23 21.22
CA LEU A 298 6.06 -9.21 19.95
C LEU A 298 6.62 -10.24 18.95
N LEU A 299 7.94 -10.49 18.96
CA LEU A 299 8.62 -11.37 17.99
C LEU A 299 8.65 -12.85 18.41
N VAL A 300 8.65 -13.13 19.73
CA VAL A 300 8.78 -14.48 20.28
C VAL A 300 7.43 -15.10 20.65
N GLY A 301 6.35 -14.30 20.70
CA GLY A 301 4.98 -14.80 20.71
C GLY A 301 4.50 -15.38 22.05
N GLU A 302 4.98 -14.87 23.19
CA GLU A 302 4.43 -15.25 24.51
C GLU A 302 3.31 -14.33 25.02
N ALA A 303 2.94 -13.29 24.26
CA ALA A 303 1.87 -12.37 24.64
C ALA A 303 0.78 -12.31 23.56
N GLY A 304 -0.26 -13.14 23.70
CA GLY A 304 -1.48 -13.00 22.92
C GLY A 304 -2.32 -14.27 22.80
N ALA A 305 -3.58 -14.09 22.43
CA ALA A 305 -4.53 -15.14 22.13
C ALA A 305 -4.07 -16.00 20.95
N THR A 306 -4.38 -17.30 20.96
CA THR A 306 -4.14 -18.17 19.80
C THR A 306 -5.16 -17.82 18.72
N LEU A 307 -4.68 -17.31 17.58
CA LEU A 307 -5.56 -16.98 16.46
C LEU A 307 -5.65 -18.13 15.47
N SER A 308 -6.79 -18.25 14.79
CA SER A 308 -6.86 -18.92 13.50
C SER A 308 -7.70 -18.07 12.55
N ALA A 309 -7.39 -18.10 11.26
CA ALA A 309 -8.13 -17.33 10.27
C ALA A 309 -8.57 -18.21 9.11
N ARG A 310 -9.83 -18.09 8.70
CA ARG A 310 -10.40 -18.78 7.55
C ARG A 310 -10.73 -17.78 6.47
N THR A 311 -10.20 -18.01 5.28
CA THR A 311 -10.54 -17.30 4.05
C THR A 311 -11.45 -18.15 3.17
N ASP A 312 -11.83 -17.65 1.99
CA ASP A 312 -12.65 -18.42 1.04
C ASP A 312 -11.91 -19.67 0.53
N ASP A 313 -10.58 -19.58 0.37
CA ASP A 313 -9.77 -20.62 -0.27
C ASP A 313 -8.91 -21.43 0.73
N GLU A 314 -8.47 -20.79 1.83
CA GLU A 314 -7.46 -21.35 2.74
C GLU A 314 -7.77 -21.11 4.22
N ARG A 315 -7.30 -22.03 5.06
CA ARG A 315 -7.27 -21.88 6.52
C ARG A 315 -5.84 -21.62 6.99
N LEU A 316 -5.69 -20.57 7.79
CA LEU A 316 -4.43 -20.11 8.37
C LEU A 316 -4.38 -20.50 9.84
N GLU A 317 -3.48 -21.41 10.16
CA GLU A 317 -3.31 -21.96 11.51
C GLU A 317 -2.27 -21.19 12.31
N ALA A 318 -2.67 -20.73 13.50
CA ALA A 318 -1.82 -20.03 14.47
C ALA A 318 -0.98 -18.87 13.89
N PRO A 319 -1.53 -17.94 13.09
CA PRO A 319 -0.83 -16.71 12.76
C PRO A 319 -0.61 -15.86 14.02
N GLN A 320 0.57 -15.25 14.14
CA GLN A 320 0.87 -14.29 15.22
C GLN A 320 0.17 -12.94 14.96
N ALA A 321 -0.01 -12.59 13.69
CA ALA A 321 -0.76 -11.42 13.28
C ALA A 321 -1.52 -11.70 11.99
N VAL A 322 -2.72 -11.14 11.88
CA VAL A 322 -3.53 -11.14 10.66
C VAL A 322 -3.92 -9.71 10.35
N LEU A 323 -3.70 -9.30 9.11
CA LEU A 323 -4.09 -8.01 8.58
C LEU A 323 -5.12 -8.22 7.46
N VAL A 324 -6.31 -7.67 7.63
CA VAL A 324 -7.39 -7.73 6.65
C VAL A 324 -7.64 -6.32 6.11
N SER A 325 -7.30 -6.10 4.85
CA SER A 325 -7.38 -4.80 4.17
C SER A 325 -8.55 -4.74 3.20
N ASN A 326 -9.19 -3.57 3.09
CA ASN A 326 -10.19 -3.30 2.07
C ASN A 326 -9.45 -3.10 0.74
N ASN A 327 -9.49 -4.08 -0.15
CA ASN A 327 -8.61 -4.22 -1.32
C ASN A 327 -7.16 -4.59 -0.98
N PRO A 328 -6.51 -5.43 -1.81
CA PRO A 328 -5.15 -5.86 -1.56
C PRO A 328 -4.15 -4.72 -1.68
N TYR A 329 -3.19 -4.69 -0.76
CA TYR A 329 -2.02 -3.86 -0.91
C TYR A 329 -1.20 -4.30 -2.12
N ALA A 330 -0.69 -3.33 -2.88
CA ALA A 330 0.22 -3.62 -4.00
C ALA A 330 1.53 -4.28 -3.51
N ARG A 331 1.82 -4.07 -2.24
CA ARG A 331 2.98 -4.60 -1.52
C ARG A 331 2.63 -4.92 -0.08
N ALA A 332 2.91 -6.14 0.37
CA ALA A 332 2.82 -6.52 1.76
C ALA A 332 4.05 -5.99 2.51
N ASP A 333 4.00 -4.70 2.87
CA ASP A 333 4.96 -4.08 3.78
C ASP A 333 4.33 -4.01 5.19
N PRO A 334 4.78 -4.87 6.14
CA PRO A 334 4.24 -4.90 7.50
C PRO A 334 4.53 -3.64 8.32
N LEU A 335 5.51 -2.81 7.91
CA LEU A 335 5.99 -1.67 8.71
C LEU A 335 5.37 -0.34 8.27
N THR A 336 5.13 -0.15 6.97
CA THR A 336 4.61 1.12 6.43
C THR A 336 3.13 1.08 6.05
N GLY A 337 2.48 -0.08 6.15
CA GLY A 337 1.04 -0.23 5.91
C GLY A 337 0.63 -0.14 4.44
N GLY A 338 1.54 -0.46 3.52
CA GLY A 338 1.29 -0.61 2.08
C GLY A 338 0.59 0.58 1.38
N ARG A 339 0.38 0.46 0.08
CA ARG A 339 -0.53 1.34 -0.68
C ARG A 339 -1.44 0.48 -1.54
N ARG A 340 -2.68 0.89 -1.72
CA ARG A 340 -3.63 0.18 -2.57
C ARG A 340 -3.72 0.89 -3.90
N GLU A 341 -3.37 0.19 -4.97
CA GLU A 341 -3.47 0.74 -6.33
C GLU A 341 -4.92 0.91 -6.76
N ARG A 342 -5.82 0.09 -6.21
CA ARG A 342 -7.24 0.05 -6.54
C ARG A 342 -8.06 -0.15 -5.28
N LEU A 343 -9.22 0.49 -5.25
CA LEU A 343 -10.21 0.35 -4.17
C LEU A 343 -11.52 -0.27 -4.70
N ASP A 344 -11.51 -0.87 -5.89
CA ASP A 344 -12.67 -1.39 -6.62
C ASP A 344 -12.46 -2.83 -7.11
N THR A 345 -11.63 -3.61 -6.43
CA THR A 345 -11.29 -5.00 -6.82
C THR A 345 -12.34 -6.02 -6.39
N GLY A 346 -13.22 -5.67 -5.45
CA GLY A 346 -14.25 -6.53 -4.89
C GLY A 346 -13.72 -7.63 -3.97
N ALA A 347 -12.48 -7.49 -3.48
CA ALA A 347 -11.81 -8.45 -2.60
C ALA A 347 -11.15 -7.74 -1.41
N LEU A 348 -11.07 -8.42 -0.27
CA LEU A 348 -10.17 -8.09 0.84
C LEU A 348 -8.76 -8.58 0.51
N GLY A 349 -7.75 -7.84 0.94
CA GLY A 349 -6.38 -8.35 1.01
C GLY A 349 -6.11 -8.94 2.39
N VAL A 350 -5.51 -10.12 2.46
CA VAL A 350 -5.14 -10.77 3.72
C VAL A 350 -3.63 -10.93 3.77
N ILE A 351 -3.02 -10.43 4.84
CA ILE A 351 -1.61 -10.67 5.14
C ILE A 351 -1.54 -11.33 6.51
N ALA A 352 -1.04 -12.57 6.54
CA ALA A 352 -0.84 -13.32 7.76
C ALA A 352 0.65 -13.51 8.02
N VAL A 353 1.07 -13.27 9.26
CA VAL A 353 2.46 -13.39 9.70
C VAL A 353 2.55 -14.56 10.68
N ARG A 354 3.45 -15.49 10.39
CA ARG A 354 3.82 -16.58 11.29
C ARG A 354 5.34 -16.74 11.28
N VAL A 355 5.97 -16.35 12.38
CA VAL A 355 7.42 -16.47 12.58
C VAL A 355 7.69 -17.53 13.64
N GLY A 356 8.16 -18.70 13.20
CA GLY A 356 8.54 -19.83 14.05
C GLY A 356 9.97 -19.74 14.61
N GLY A 357 10.73 -18.69 14.31
CA GLY A 357 12.07 -18.48 14.85
C GLY A 357 12.96 -17.51 14.06
N ALA A 358 14.24 -17.46 14.45
CA ALA A 358 15.24 -16.49 13.96
C ALA A 358 15.40 -16.48 12.43
N VAL A 359 15.36 -17.65 11.81
CA VAL A 359 15.55 -17.80 10.36
C VAL A 359 14.41 -17.14 9.59
N GLN A 360 13.16 -17.37 10.00
CA GLN A 360 11.98 -16.83 9.32
C GLN A 360 11.84 -15.32 9.54
N ALA A 361 12.28 -14.81 10.69
CA ALA A 361 12.35 -13.37 10.93
C ALA A 361 13.44 -12.69 10.10
N ALA A 362 14.61 -13.32 9.99
CA ALA A 362 15.67 -12.85 9.12
C ALA A 362 15.23 -12.90 7.65
N GLU A 363 14.53 -13.95 7.23
CA GLU A 363 13.88 -14.02 5.92
C GLU A 363 12.89 -12.87 5.72
N LEU A 364 12.04 -12.57 6.71
CA LEU A 364 11.10 -11.45 6.62
C LEU A 364 11.82 -10.10 6.46
N ALA A 365 12.91 -9.88 7.20
CA ALA A 365 13.71 -8.66 7.10
C ALA A 365 14.48 -8.56 5.76
N LEU A 366 14.96 -9.68 5.21
CA LEU A 366 15.79 -9.72 4.01
C LEU A 366 15.00 -9.83 2.71
N LEU A 367 13.95 -10.66 2.71
CA LEU A 367 13.14 -11.02 1.55
C LEU A 367 11.79 -10.30 1.51
N GLY A 368 11.36 -9.70 2.63
CA GLY A 368 10.09 -8.99 2.74
C GLY A 368 8.92 -9.88 2.35
N GLU A 369 8.20 -9.48 1.30
CA GLU A 369 7.02 -10.16 0.75
C GLU A 369 7.24 -11.61 0.31
N ARG A 370 8.51 -12.00 0.08
CA ARG A 370 8.88 -13.34 -0.38
C ARG A 370 9.27 -14.27 0.77
N ALA A 371 9.17 -13.82 2.01
CA ALA A 371 9.51 -14.62 3.17
C ALA A 371 8.49 -15.74 3.39
N SER A 372 8.97 -16.92 3.77
CA SER A 372 8.14 -18.10 4.02
C SER A 372 7.14 -17.91 5.17
N GLY A 373 7.46 -17.01 6.12
CA GLY A 373 6.61 -16.66 7.25
C GLY A 373 5.54 -15.61 6.95
N LEU A 374 5.41 -15.16 5.69
CA LEU A 374 4.40 -14.22 5.25
C LEU A 374 3.48 -14.87 4.23
N THR A 375 2.19 -14.96 4.55
CA THR A 375 1.18 -15.43 3.62
C THR A 375 0.35 -14.24 3.15
N THR A 376 0.29 -14.00 1.84
CA THR A 376 -0.53 -12.94 1.23
C THR A 376 -1.61 -13.57 0.36
N LEU A 377 -2.87 -13.26 0.65
CA LEU A 377 -4.05 -13.81 -0.01
C LEU A 377 -5.02 -12.70 -0.40
N THR A 378 -6.02 -13.05 -1.21
CA THR A 378 -7.23 -12.25 -1.39
C THR A 378 -8.44 -13.09 -1.05
N SER A 379 -9.46 -12.50 -0.42
CA SER A 379 -10.69 -13.20 -0.04
C SER A 379 -11.88 -12.24 -0.04
N ARG A 380 -13.11 -12.70 -0.26
CA ARG A 380 -14.31 -11.87 -0.08
C ARG A 380 -14.79 -11.86 1.37
N SER A 381 -14.48 -12.94 2.10
CA SER A 381 -14.79 -13.09 3.53
C SER A 381 -13.57 -13.59 4.29
N VAL A 382 -13.34 -13.07 5.49
CA VAL A 382 -12.31 -13.55 6.41
C VAL A 382 -12.95 -13.72 7.78
N VAL A 383 -12.85 -14.92 8.34
CA VAL A 383 -13.33 -15.22 9.69
C VAL A 383 -12.12 -15.44 10.59
N VAL A 384 -11.95 -14.60 11.59
CA VAL A 384 -10.88 -14.73 12.59
C VAL A 384 -11.47 -15.33 13.86
N GLU A 385 -10.93 -16.48 14.26
CA GLU A 385 -11.29 -17.22 15.46
C GLU A 385 -10.17 -17.12 16.49
N SER A 386 -10.52 -17.25 17.77
CA SER A 386 -9.58 -17.28 18.87
C SER A 386 -10.11 -18.13 20.02
N ASP A 387 -9.20 -18.58 20.88
CA ASP A 387 -9.47 -19.28 22.14
C ASP A 387 -9.95 -18.35 23.28
N GLU A 388 -9.78 -17.03 23.14
CA GLU A 388 -10.24 -16.04 24.12
C GLU A 388 -11.70 -15.58 23.87
N GLU A 389 -12.40 -15.15 24.93
CA GLU A 389 -13.79 -14.65 24.82
C GLU A 389 -13.90 -13.32 24.07
N VAL A 390 -12.86 -12.49 24.15
CA VAL A 390 -12.75 -11.21 23.43
C VAL A 390 -11.31 -11.02 22.98
N ILE A 391 -11.14 -10.49 21.77
CA ILE A 391 -9.82 -10.22 21.20
C ILE A 391 -9.64 -8.73 20.85
N PRO A 392 -8.42 -8.19 21.02
CA PRO A 392 -8.08 -6.86 20.55
C PRO A 392 -8.01 -6.80 19.03
N VAL A 393 -8.72 -5.84 18.46
CA VAL A 393 -8.76 -5.56 17.03
C VAL A 393 -8.47 -4.08 16.81
N ALA A 394 -7.61 -3.77 15.84
CA ALA A 394 -7.38 -2.40 15.41
C ALA A 394 -8.06 -2.16 14.05
N VAL A 395 -9.12 -1.36 14.01
CA VAL A 395 -9.92 -1.05 12.80
C VAL A 395 -9.67 0.39 12.39
N ASP A 396 -9.07 0.61 11.22
CA ASP A 396 -8.68 1.93 10.71
C ASP A 396 -7.89 2.80 11.71
N GLY A 397 -7.14 2.13 12.60
CA GLY A 397 -6.34 2.77 13.66
C GLY A 397 -7.08 3.00 14.97
N GLU A 398 -8.35 2.62 15.08
CA GLU A 398 -9.12 2.61 16.33
C GLU A 398 -9.03 1.25 17.02
N ALA A 399 -8.82 1.28 18.34
CA ALA A 399 -8.71 0.10 19.18
C ALA A 399 -10.09 -0.39 19.63
N LEU A 400 -10.42 -1.65 19.35
CA LEU A 400 -11.67 -2.30 19.73
C LEU A 400 -11.39 -3.64 20.41
N LEU A 401 -12.35 -4.08 21.23
CA LEU A 401 -12.43 -5.45 21.71
C LEU A 401 -13.66 -6.08 21.06
N LEU A 402 -13.47 -7.19 20.33
CA LEU A 402 -14.56 -7.88 19.63
C LEU A 402 -14.60 -9.35 20.06
N PRO A 403 -15.80 -9.92 20.27
CA PRO A 403 -15.94 -11.35 20.52
C PRO A 403 -15.68 -12.15 19.23
N PRO A 404 -14.84 -13.20 19.24
CA PRO A 404 -14.71 -14.10 18.11
C PRO A 404 -15.97 -15.00 17.95
N PRO A 405 -16.27 -15.49 16.74
CA PRO A 405 -15.54 -15.25 15.50
C PRO A 405 -15.78 -13.83 14.98
N VAL A 406 -14.69 -13.13 14.63
CA VAL A 406 -14.75 -11.80 14.03
C VAL A 406 -14.81 -11.97 12.52
N VAL A 407 -15.92 -11.56 11.92
CA VAL A 407 -16.18 -11.72 10.48
C VAL A 407 -15.91 -10.41 9.76
N CYS A 408 -14.98 -10.45 8.81
CA CYS A 408 -14.69 -9.36 7.88
C CYS A 408 -15.23 -9.71 6.49
N THR A 409 -15.98 -8.81 5.87
CA THR A 409 -16.49 -8.98 4.50
C THR A 409 -16.25 -7.74 3.64
N ILE A 410 -16.29 -7.90 2.33
CA ILE A 410 -16.23 -6.78 1.38
C ILE A 410 -17.58 -6.53 0.72
N ARG A 411 -17.94 -5.25 0.57
CA ARG A 411 -19.10 -4.78 -0.18
C ARG A 411 -18.63 -4.07 -1.47
N PRO A 412 -18.62 -4.76 -2.63
CA PRO A 412 -18.05 -4.21 -3.86
C PRO A 412 -18.81 -2.97 -4.37
N GLY A 413 -18.09 -1.92 -4.74
CA GLY A 413 -18.64 -0.68 -5.31
C GLY A 413 -19.73 0.01 -4.48
N ALA A 414 -19.78 -0.29 -3.17
CA ALA A 414 -20.82 0.14 -2.27
C ALA A 414 -20.75 1.63 -1.93
N LEU A 415 -19.56 2.22 -2.00
CA LEU A 415 -19.35 3.63 -1.69
C LEU A 415 -19.10 4.43 -2.97
N ARG A 416 -19.95 5.43 -3.19
CA ARG A 416 -19.72 6.47 -4.21
C ARG A 416 -18.81 7.51 -3.59
N VAL A 417 -17.63 7.74 -4.16
CA VAL A 417 -16.67 8.73 -3.66
C VAL A 417 -16.48 9.84 -4.67
N ARG A 418 -16.68 11.08 -4.24
CA ARG A 418 -16.44 12.27 -5.04
C ARG A 418 -15.05 12.82 -4.73
N VAL A 419 -14.26 13.03 -5.77
CA VAL A 419 -12.88 13.51 -5.72
C VAL A 419 -12.67 14.61 -6.75
N PRO A 420 -11.69 15.52 -6.58
CA PRO A 420 -11.37 16.51 -7.60
C PRO A 420 -11.03 15.84 -8.93
N ARG A 421 -11.45 16.45 -10.04
CA ARG A 421 -11.15 15.96 -11.39
C ARG A 421 -9.65 15.90 -11.61
N GLU A 422 -8.97 17.01 -11.33
CA GLU A 422 -7.52 17.12 -11.37
C GLU A 422 -6.98 16.80 -9.97
N ARG A 423 -6.28 15.68 -9.86
CA ARG A 423 -5.63 15.26 -8.61
C ARG A 423 -4.36 14.47 -8.92
N PRO A 424 -3.40 14.38 -7.99
CA PRO A 424 -2.16 13.63 -8.20
C PRO A 424 -2.35 12.18 -8.67
N GLY A 425 -3.46 11.56 -8.26
CA GLY A 425 -3.77 10.16 -8.54
C GLY A 425 -3.11 9.23 -7.52
N ALA A 426 -3.62 8.00 -7.42
CA ALA A 426 -3.07 7.02 -6.47
C ALA A 426 -1.58 6.77 -6.80
N PRO A 427 -0.65 6.90 -5.84
CA PRO A 427 0.77 6.70 -6.10
C PRO A 427 1.04 5.31 -6.66
N TYR A 428 1.67 5.24 -7.83
CA TYR A 428 2.02 3.97 -8.46
C TYR A 428 3.18 3.31 -7.69
N VAL A 429 2.92 2.17 -7.05
CA VAL A 429 3.98 1.34 -6.48
C VAL A 429 4.50 0.43 -7.57
N ALA A 430 5.67 0.77 -8.12
CA ALA A 430 6.29 -0.10 -9.11
C ALA A 430 6.48 -1.50 -8.53
N PRO A 431 6.04 -2.56 -9.22
CA PRO A 431 6.09 -3.92 -8.71
C PRO A 431 7.53 -4.31 -8.35
N ALA A 432 7.68 -5.32 -7.48
CA ALA A 432 8.99 -5.94 -7.29
C ALA A 432 9.57 -6.33 -8.65
N VAL A 433 10.89 -6.21 -8.81
CA VAL A 433 11.53 -6.61 -10.06
C VAL A 433 11.30 -8.11 -10.25
N ASP A 434 10.48 -8.43 -11.24
CA ASP A 434 10.27 -9.77 -11.75
C ASP A 434 11.25 -9.98 -12.90
N TRP A 435 12.38 -10.62 -12.61
CA TRP A 435 13.43 -10.85 -13.59
C TRP A 435 12.97 -11.71 -14.76
N TYR A 436 12.00 -12.60 -14.57
CA TYR A 436 11.42 -13.38 -15.67
C TYR A 436 10.71 -12.45 -16.67
N ARG A 437 9.92 -11.49 -16.17
CA ARG A 437 9.31 -10.45 -17.04
C ARG A 437 10.33 -9.55 -17.71
N VAL A 438 11.42 -9.18 -17.01
CA VAL A 438 12.50 -8.35 -17.59
C VAL A 438 13.22 -9.09 -18.70
N ILE A 439 13.56 -10.36 -18.48
CA ILE A 439 14.17 -11.25 -19.49
C ILE A 439 13.24 -11.38 -20.69
N ARG A 440 11.97 -11.72 -20.44
CA ARG A 440 10.98 -11.82 -21.51
C ARG A 440 10.85 -10.52 -22.29
N LEU A 441 10.82 -9.36 -21.61
CA LEU A 441 10.75 -8.07 -22.27
C LEU A 441 11.99 -7.77 -23.14
N ALA A 442 13.19 -8.15 -22.67
CA ALA A 442 14.43 -7.94 -23.41
C ALA A 442 14.50 -8.74 -24.71
N PHE A 443 13.92 -9.95 -24.71
CA PHE A 443 14.06 -10.95 -25.78
C PHE A 443 12.78 -11.20 -26.62
N ASP A 444 11.57 -10.81 -26.18
CA ASP A 444 10.35 -10.99 -26.96
C ASP A 444 10.40 -10.16 -28.26
N ARG A 445 10.49 -10.86 -29.40
CA ARG A 445 10.36 -10.26 -30.73
C ARG A 445 8.90 -9.82 -30.95
N PRO A 446 8.65 -8.71 -31.68
CA PRO A 446 7.30 -8.35 -32.08
C PRO A 446 6.69 -9.51 -32.86
N ARG A 447 5.59 -10.08 -32.34
CA ARG A 447 4.73 -10.91 -33.18
C ARG A 447 4.13 -9.95 -34.21
N HIS A 448 4.62 -10.00 -35.44
CA HIS A 448 3.84 -9.51 -36.56
C HIS A 448 2.53 -10.27 -36.52
N HIS A 449 1.42 -9.59 -36.18
CA HIS A 449 0.11 -10.09 -36.55
C HIS A 449 0.12 -10.24 -38.06
N ARG A 450 0.30 -11.48 -38.55
CA ARG A 450 -0.15 -11.83 -39.88
C ARG A 450 -1.64 -11.50 -39.89
N ALA A 451 -2.00 -10.47 -40.64
CA ALA A 451 -3.37 -10.24 -41.02
C ALA A 451 -3.87 -11.55 -41.65
N THR A 452 -4.78 -12.22 -40.96
CA THR A 452 -5.58 -13.28 -41.55
C THR A 452 -6.35 -12.61 -42.69
N PRO A 453 -6.25 -13.08 -43.95
CA PRO A 453 -7.08 -12.52 -45.00
C PRO A 453 -8.53 -12.84 -44.64
N THR A 454 -9.32 -11.78 -44.44
CA THR A 454 -10.78 -11.86 -44.42
C THR A 454 -11.22 -12.49 -45.73
N HIS A 455 -11.74 -13.71 -45.64
CA HIS A 455 -12.44 -14.34 -46.74
C HIS A 455 -13.76 -13.59 -46.90
N ASP A 456 -13.78 -12.64 -47.83
CA ASP A 456 -15.00 -12.07 -48.37
C ASP A 456 -15.70 -13.16 -49.18
N LYS A 457 -16.88 -13.56 -48.72
CA LYS A 457 -17.85 -14.32 -49.49
C LYS A 457 -19.18 -13.69 -49.20
N ASP A 458 -19.58 -12.75 -50.05
CA ASP A 458 -20.95 -12.67 -50.54
C ASP A 458 -20.99 -11.95 -51.89
N GLN A 459 -21.78 -12.54 -52.80
CA GLN A 459 -22.37 -11.98 -54.03
C GLN A 459 -21.51 -11.86 -55.30
N GLU A 460 -21.62 -12.88 -56.17
CA GLU A 460 -22.09 -12.68 -57.56
C GLU A 460 -22.43 -14.03 -58.22
N GLN A 461 -23.73 -14.32 -58.40
CA GLN A 461 -24.25 -15.05 -59.57
C GLN A 461 -25.78 -14.98 -59.60
N SER A 462 -26.29 -14.02 -60.37
CA SER A 462 -27.46 -14.25 -61.23
C SER A 462 -26.96 -14.72 -62.61
N ASP A 463 -27.86 -15.33 -63.37
CA ASP A 463 -27.76 -15.74 -64.78
C ASP A 463 -27.31 -17.21 -65.01
N ASP A 464 -28.24 -18.15 -64.78
CA ASP A 464 -29.01 -18.83 -65.83
C ASP A 464 -30.06 -19.80 -65.22
#